data_AF-A0A1H3WV33-F1
#
_entry.id   AF-A0A1H3WV33-F1
#
_cell.length_a   1.000
_cell.length_b   1.000
_cell.length_c   1.000
_cell.angle_alpha   90.00
_cell.angle_beta   90.00
_cell.angle_gamma   90.00
#
_symmetry.space_group_name_H-M   'P 1'
#
loop_
_entity.id
_entity.type
_entity.pdbx_description
1 polymer ?
#
loop_
_entity_poly.entity_id
_entity_poly.type
_entity_poly.pdbx_seq_one_letter_code
_entity_poly.pdbx_strand_id
1 'polypeptide(L)'
;MTQEQEKNVKIAGGVVGAAVLLYLIFGKGKENSGDGGDPTGNGGYIPVQPVFNAKNVALGLYEAMKDMGTEEEAILQILKPVSQTQFGQVVTAFGSKLYNSVTGDQRSYNPFYGLPKVNLKGWLKEELSVQDYALLRTKYPYHL
;
A
#
# COMPACT_ATOMS: atom_id res chain seq x y z
N MET A 1 -28.92 -12.58 -23.86
CA MET A 1 -28.03 -11.50 -23.37
C MET A 1 -26.63 -11.84 -23.80
N THR A 2 -26.03 -11.00 -24.64
CA THR A 2 -24.75 -11.22 -25.30
C THR A 2 -23.60 -10.96 -24.33
N GLN A 3 -22.53 -11.75 -24.41
CA GLN A 3 -21.31 -11.78 -23.57
C GLN A 3 -20.55 -10.44 -23.44
N GLU A 4 -21.05 -9.36 -24.05
CA GLU A 4 -20.38 -8.06 -24.14
C GLU A 4 -20.72 -7.12 -22.97
N GLN A 5 -21.78 -7.40 -22.21
CA GLN A 5 -22.19 -6.55 -21.08
C GLN A 5 -21.51 -6.90 -19.74
N GLU A 6 -20.88 -8.06 -19.59
CA GLU A 6 -20.19 -8.45 -18.34
C GLU A 6 -18.80 -7.82 -18.15
N LYS A 7 -18.21 -7.24 -19.20
CA LYS A 7 -16.85 -6.66 -19.11
C LYS A 7 -16.82 -5.27 -18.43
N ASN A 8 -17.94 -4.55 -18.42
CA ASN A 8 -17.98 -3.15 -17.98
C ASN A 8 -18.38 -2.96 -16.51
N VAL A 9 -18.87 -4.00 -15.83
CA VAL A 9 -19.25 -3.91 -14.40
C VAL A 9 -18.06 -4.09 -13.46
N LYS A 10 -17.02 -4.81 -13.89
CA LYS A 10 -15.79 -5.00 -13.08
C LYS A 10 -14.94 -3.72 -12.97
N ILE A 11 -15.05 -2.80 -13.93
CA ILE A 11 -14.23 -1.57 -13.99
C ILE A 11 -14.80 -0.48 -13.06
N ALA A 12 -16.12 -0.47 -12.82
CA ALA A 12 -16.77 0.58 -12.04
C ALA A 12 -16.56 0.44 -10.52
N GLY A 13 -16.40 -0.78 -10.01
CA GLY A 13 -16.11 -1.02 -8.59
C GLY A 13 -14.69 -0.63 -8.20
N GLY A 14 -13.71 -0.95 -9.06
CA GLY A 14 -12.31 -0.83 -8.69
C GLY A 14 -11.72 0.56 -8.69
N VAL A 15 -12.12 1.40 -9.64
CA VAL A 15 -11.69 2.81 -9.65
C VAL A 15 -12.20 3.54 -8.40
N VAL A 16 -13.40 3.23 -7.92
CA VAL A 16 -13.95 3.82 -6.69
C VAL A 16 -13.24 3.28 -5.45
N GLY A 17 -12.99 1.96 -5.37
CA GLY A 17 -12.27 1.34 -4.27
C GLY A 17 -10.84 1.87 -4.14
N ALA A 18 -10.07 1.87 -5.23
CA ALA A 18 -8.72 2.43 -5.28
C ALA A 18 -8.71 3.94 -4.99
N ALA A 19 -9.66 4.73 -5.51
CA ALA A 19 -9.75 6.16 -5.21
C ALA A 19 -10.08 6.43 -3.74
N VAL A 20 -10.97 5.65 -3.13
CA VAL A 20 -11.30 5.74 -1.70
C VAL A 20 -10.09 5.33 -0.85
N LEU A 21 -9.41 4.25 -1.21
CA LEU A 21 -8.19 3.80 -0.53
C LEU A 21 -7.09 4.85 -0.61
N LEU A 22 -6.82 5.37 -1.80
CA LEU A 22 -5.86 6.47 -2.01
C LEU A 22 -6.29 7.73 -1.27
N TYR A 23 -7.59 8.05 -1.20
CA TYR A 23 -8.10 9.16 -0.41
C TYR A 23 -7.92 8.94 1.10
N LEU A 24 -8.03 7.71 1.61
CA LEU A 24 -7.74 7.43 3.01
C LEU A 24 -6.25 7.54 3.33
N ILE A 25 -5.37 7.18 2.37
CA ILE A 25 -3.91 7.26 2.51
C ILE A 25 -3.41 8.71 2.38
N PHE A 26 -3.92 9.47 1.40
CA PHE A 26 -3.41 10.80 1.02
C PHE A 26 -4.34 11.96 1.38
N GLY A 27 -5.63 11.71 1.63
CA GLY A 27 -6.65 12.75 1.86
C GLY A 27 -6.82 13.16 3.32
N LYS A 28 -6.28 12.42 4.30
CA LYS A 28 -6.22 12.89 5.70
C LYS A 28 -4.94 13.66 5.97
N GLY A 29 -4.89 14.88 5.44
CA GLY A 29 -3.80 15.83 5.65
C GLY A 29 -4.30 17.23 5.95
N LYS A 30 -4.94 17.41 7.12
CA LYS A 30 -5.03 18.72 7.76
C LYS A 30 -4.84 18.54 9.26
N GLU A 31 -3.65 18.08 9.63
CA GLU A 31 -3.14 18.23 10.98
C GLU A 31 -2.35 19.54 11.03
N ASN A 32 -2.79 20.43 11.91
CA ASN A 32 -2.33 21.81 12.03
C ASN A 32 -0.84 21.82 12.33
N SER A 33 -0.04 22.38 11.41
CA SER A 33 1.35 22.74 11.67
C SER A 33 1.38 23.61 12.93
N GLY A 34 2.09 23.13 13.95
CA GLY A 34 2.44 23.96 15.10
C GLY A 34 3.20 25.17 14.59
N ASP A 35 2.56 26.33 14.71
CA ASP A 35 3.16 27.65 14.56
C ASP A 35 4.15 27.86 15.71
N GLY A 36 5.32 27.24 15.57
CA GLY A 36 6.49 27.57 16.36
C GLY A 36 7.23 28.69 15.64
N GLY A 37 6.90 29.94 15.99
CA GLY A 37 7.62 31.11 15.49
C GLY A 37 9.13 30.93 15.70
N ASP A 38 9.86 30.85 14.59
CA ASP A 38 11.31 30.78 14.57
C ASP A 38 11.91 32.14 15.01
N PRO A 39 12.65 32.21 16.14
CA PRO A 39 13.24 33.47 16.61
C PRO A 39 14.55 33.84 15.87
N THR A 40 15.02 33.02 14.91
CA THR A 40 16.33 33.23 14.26
C THR A 40 16.31 34.17 13.05
N GLY A 41 15.14 34.66 12.64
CA GLY A 41 15.00 35.71 11.63
C GLY A 41 15.29 35.28 10.19
N ASN A 42 15.36 33.98 9.90
CA ASN A 42 15.63 33.45 8.56
C ASN A 42 14.33 33.09 7.80
N GLY A 43 13.33 33.99 7.87
CA GLY A 43 11.94 33.82 7.45
C GLY A 43 11.71 33.68 5.93
N GLY A 44 12.33 32.68 5.31
CA GLY A 44 11.90 32.16 4.03
C GLY A 44 10.81 31.10 4.24
N TYR A 45 9.61 31.34 3.74
CA TYR A 45 8.60 30.30 3.57
C TYR A 45 9.13 29.29 2.54
N ILE A 46 9.86 28.29 3.00
CA ILE A 46 10.11 27.09 2.22
C ILE A 46 8.85 26.24 2.42
N PRO A 47 8.01 26.03 1.39
CA PRO A 47 6.92 25.08 1.53
C PRO A 47 7.53 23.75 1.95
N VAL A 48 7.24 23.34 3.19
CA VAL A 48 7.71 22.08 3.76
C VAL A 48 7.26 20.99 2.80
N GLN A 49 8.23 20.39 2.10
CA GLN A 49 7.94 19.23 1.28
C GLN A 49 7.31 18.18 2.19
N PRO A 50 6.18 17.57 1.81
CA PRO A 50 5.51 16.59 2.66
C PRO A 50 6.51 15.49 3.04
N VAL A 51 6.75 15.34 4.34
CA VAL A 51 7.70 14.36 4.87
C VAL A 51 7.18 12.97 4.54
N PHE A 52 8.02 12.14 3.92
CA PHE A 52 7.66 10.77 3.59
C PHE A 52 7.32 9.99 4.87
N ASN A 53 6.13 9.38 4.90
CA ASN A 53 5.66 8.58 6.03
C ASN A 53 5.53 7.10 5.63
N ALA A 54 6.55 6.32 5.97
CA ALA A 54 6.60 4.88 5.68
C ALA A 54 5.44 4.10 6.31
N LYS A 55 4.93 4.52 7.47
CA LYS A 55 3.82 3.85 8.16
C LYS A 55 2.51 3.99 7.39
N ASN A 56 2.26 5.18 6.83
CA ASN A 56 1.06 5.42 6.02
C ASN A 56 1.09 4.59 4.72
N VAL A 57 2.25 4.51 4.08
CA VAL A 57 2.42 3.64 2.89
C VAL A 57 2.25 2.17 3.26
N ALA A 58 2.85 1.71 4.36
CA ALA A 58 2.72 0.33 4.82
C ALA A 58 1.27 -0.04 5.17
N LEU A 59 0.54 0.88 5.82
CA LEU A 59 -0.90 0.72 6.07
C LEU A 59 -1.67 0.65 4.76
N GLY A 60 -1.40 1.56 3.81
CA GLY A 60 -2.04 1.56 2.51
C GLY A 60 -1.83 0.26 1.74
N LEU A 61 -0.62 -0.29 1.77
CA LEU A 61 -0.32 -1.60 1.18
C LEU A 61 -1.10 -2.73 1.87
N TYR A 62 -1.16 -2.72 3.20
CA TYR A 62 -1.93 -3.71 3.93
C TYR A 62 -3.41 -3.66 3.56
N GLU A 63 -4.01 -2.47 3.54
CA GLU A 63 -5.41 -2.29 3.15
C GLU A 63 -5.67 -2.66 1.69
N ALA A 64 -4.70 -2.44 0.79
CA ALA A 64 -4.80 -2.87 -0.61
C ALA A 64 -4.78 -4.39 -0.79
N MET A 65 -4.10 -5.12 0.11
CA MET A 65 -3.88 -6.57 0.00
C MET A 65 -4.83 -7.41 0.85
N LYS A 66 -5.34 -6.87 1.98
CA LYS A 66 -6.00 -7.69 3.01
C LYS A 66 -7.39 -8.24 2.64
N ASP A 67 -7.98 -7.77 1.55
CA ASP A 67 -9.36 -8.09 1.15
C ASP A 67 -9.36 -8.93 -0.13
N MET A 68 -10.28 -9.90 -0.23
CA MET A 68 -10.44 -10.72 -1.43
C MET A 68 -10.74 -9.86 -2.66
N GLY A 69 -9.84 -9.92 -3.66
CA GLY A 69 -9.98 -9.15 -4.90
C GLY A 69 -8.98 -7.99 -5.01
N THR A 70 -7.78 -8.15 -4.46
CA THR A 70 -6.66 -7.23 -4.58
C THR A 70 -6.51 -6.68 -5.98
N GLU A 71 -6.54 -5.36 -6.08
CA GLU A 71 -6.25 -4.66 -7.33
C GLU A 71 -4.75 -4.45 -7.40
N GLU A 72 -4.08 -5.28 -8.22
CA GLU A 72 -2.64 -5.21 -8.46
C GLU A 72 -2.23 -3.77 -8.81
N GLU A 73 -3.06 -3.06 -9.60
CA GLU A 73 -2.86 -1.66 -9.93
C GLU A 73 -2.83 -0.75 -8.70
N ALA A 74 -3.66 -0.98 -7.67
CA ALA A 74 -3.67 -0.16 -6.46
C ALA A 74 -2.34 -0.27 -5.70
N ILE A 75 -1.79 -1.50 -5.59
CA ILE A 75 -0.47 -1.75 -5.00
C ILE A 75 0.61 -1.02 -5.79
N LEU A 76 0.58 -1.15 -7.12
CA LEU A 76 1.55 -0.49 -7.99
C LEU A 76 1.46 1.04 -7.90
N GLN A 77 0.27 1.63 -7.80
CA GLN A 77 0.09 3.07 -7.63
C GLN A 77 0.61 3.57 -6.28
N ILE A 78 0.36 2.84 -5.19
CA ILE A 78 0.92 3.16 -3.87
C ILE A 78 2.45 3.12 -3.90
N LEU A 79 3.04 2.14 -4.59
CA LEU A 79 4.49 1.99 -4.70
C LEU A 79 5.12 2.89 -5.78
N LYS A 80 4.36 3.44 -6.72
CA LYS A 80 4.88 4.26 -7.82
C LYS A 80 5.75 5.44 -7.35
N PRO A 81 5.35 6.27 -6.37
CA PRO A 81 6.18 7.37 -5.89
C PRO A 81 7.28 6.95 -4.90
N VAL A 82 7.31 5.67 -4.47
CA VAL A 82 8.23 5.19 -3.44
C VAL A 82 9.60 4.87 -4.07
N SER A 83 10.68 5.44 -3.54
CA SER A 83 12.05 5.13 -3.93
C SER A 83 12.56 3.85 -3.25
N GLN A 84 13.68 3.28 -3.73
CA GLN A 84 14.31 2.10 -3.13
C GLN A 84 14.60 2.25 -1.63
N THR A 85 15.15 3.39 -1.21
CA THR A 85 15.48 3.64 0.21
C THR A 85 14.22 3.78 1.06
N GLN A 86 13.22 4.50 0.55
CA GLN A 86 11.91 4.62 1.20
C GLN A 86 11.21 3.27 1.30
N PHE A 87 11.33 2.43 0.28
CA PHE A 87 10.76 1.08 0.29
C PHE A 87 11.36 0.24 1.43
N GLY A 88 12.66 0.37 1.72
CA GLY A 88 13.26 -0.24 2.92
C GLY A 88 12.58 0.19 4.22
N GLN A 89 12.29 1.48 4.36
CA GLN A 89 11.55 2.01 5.52
C GLN A 89 10.12 1.44 5.57
N VAL A 90 9.46 1.27 4.41
CA VAL A 90 8.13 0.67 4.30
C VAL A 90 8.15 -0.81 4.68
N VAL A 91 9.15 -1.57 4.24
CA VAL A 91 9.34 -2.98 4.62
C VAL A 91 9.47 -3.11 6.14
N THR A 92 10.29 -2.25 6.75
CA THR A 92 10.43 -2.21 8.22
C THR A 92 9.12 -1.82 8.91
N ALA A 93 8.42 -0.80 8.41
CA ALA A 93 7.17 -0.33 8.98
C ALA A 93 6.02 -1.35 8.84
N PHE A 94 5.99 -2.11 7.75
CA PHE A 94 5.00 -3.16 7.51
C PHE A 94 5.18 -4.34 8.46
N GLY A 95 6.44 -4.76 8.66
CA GLY A 95 6.81 -5.88 9.53
C GLY A 95 6.37 -7.24 8.97
N SER A 96 6.03 -8.17 9.87
CA SER A 96 5.46 -9.46 9.49
C SER A 96 4.05 -9.60 10.07
N LYS A 97 3.12 -10.07 9.24
CA LYS A 97 1.70 -10.20 9.55
C LYS A 97 1.24 -11.62 9.23
N LEU A 98 0.19 -12.09 9.91
CA LEU A 98 -0.45 -13.36 9.55
C LEU A 98 -1.00 -13.25 8.13
N TYR A 99 -0.97 -14.33 7.36
CA TYR A 99 -1.50 -14.32 6.01
C TYR A 99 -2.25 -15.61 5.72
N ASN A 100 -3.47 -15.45 5.24
CA ASN A 100 -4.27 -16.52 4.73
C ASN A 100 -4.24 -16.47 3.20
N SER A 101 -3.56 -17.42 2.58
CA SER A 101 -3.43 -17.49 1.12
C SER A 101 -4.74 -17.75 0.38
N VAL A 102 -5.82 -18.08 1.08
CA VAL A 102 -7.14 -18.29 0.49
C VAL A 102 -7.94 -16.98 0.46
N THR A 103 -7.85 -16.17 1.51
CA THR A 103 -8.68 -14.96 1.70
C THR A 103 -7.91 -13.66 1.59
N GLY A 104 -6.57 -13.68 1.49
CA GLY A 104 -5.71 -12.49 1.52
C GLY A 104 -5.62 -11.83 2.90
N ASP A 105 -6.35 -12.35 3.90
CA ASP A 105 -6.54 -11.70 5.19
C ASP A 105 -5.75 -12.35 6.34
N GLN A 106 -5.99 -11.88 7.57
CA GLN A 106 -5.36 -12.42 8.77
C GLN A 106 -6.25 -13.43 9.52
N ARG A 107 -7.36 -13.88 8.92
CA ARG A 107 -8.36 -14.70 9.61
C ARG A 107 -8.02 -16.18 9.48
N SER A 108 -7.79 -16.84 10.62
CA SER A 108 -7.75 -18.31 10.64
C SER A 108 -9.16 -18.86 10.77
N TYR A 109 -9.60 -19.62 9.77
CA TYR A 109 -10.87 -20.35 9.80
C TYR A 109 -10.72 -21.76 10.38
N ASN A 110 -9.48 -22.20 10.61
CA ASN A 110 -9.20 -23.52 11.15
C ASN A 110 -8.67 -23.38 12.59
N PRO A 111 -9.43 -23.85 13.60
CA PRO A 111 -9.02 -23.72 15.00
C PRO A 111 -7.79 -24.58 15.35
N PHE A 112 -7.37 -25.50 14.49
CA PHE A 112 -6.24 -26.40 14.74
C PHE A 112 -4.94 -25.99 14.01
N TYR A 113 -4.99 -24.98 13.13
CA TYR A 113 -3.83 -24.54 12.37
C TYR A 113 -3.69 -23.03 12.42
N GLY A 114 -2.53 -22.55 12.88
CA GLY A 114 -2.17 -21.14 12.87
C GLY A 114 -1.78 -20.70 11.45
N LEU A 115 -2.13 -19.46 11.10
CA LEU A 115 -1.68 -18.88 9.83
C LEU A 115 -0.16 -18.62 9.86
N PRO A 116 0.52 -18.77 8.72
CA PRO A 116 1.92 -18.37 8.62
C PRO A 116 2.06 -16.86 8.82
N LYS A 117 3.16 -16.45 9.45
CA LYS A 117 3.55 -15.04 9.56
C LYS A 117 4.52 -14.70 8.43
N VAL A 118 4.10 -13.85 7.50
CA VAL A 118 4.88 -13.45 6.32
C VAL A 118 5.12 -11.94 6.32
N ASN A 119 6.24 -11.53 5.75
CA ASN A 119 6.64 -10.12 5.63
C ASN A 119 6.09 -9.50 4.34
N LEU A 120 6.35 -8.20 4.13
CA LEU A 120 5.88 -7.47 2.94
C LEU A 120 6.24 -8.17 1.62
N LYS A 121 7.44 -8.74 1.52
CA LYS A 121 7.86 -9.51 0.34
C LYS A 121 6.96 -10.71 0.08
N GLY A 122 6.63 -11.47 1.14
CA GLY A 122 5.72 -12.62 1.05
C GLY A 122 4.33 -12.18 0.60
N TRP A 123 3.78 -11.16 1.24
CA TRP A 123 2.48 -10.58 0.86
C TRP A 123 2.46 -10.15 -0.62
N LEU A 124 3.43 -9.35 -1.08
CA LEU A 124 3.49 -8.91 -2.47
C LEU A 124 3.63 -10.06 -3.47
N LYS A 125 4.27 -11.17 -3.09
CA LYS A 125 4.44 -12.33 -3.98
C LYS A 125 3.14 -13.11 -4.16
N GLU A 126 2.30 -13.16 -3.13
CA GLU A 126 1.04 -13.89 -3.16
C GLU A 126 -0.07 -13.06 -3.81
N GLU A 127 0.01 -11.73 -3.71
CA GLU A 127 -1.02 -10.79 -4.17
C GLU A 127 -0.80 -10.26 -5.59
N LEU A 128 0.43 -10.30 -6.11
CA LEU A 128 0.75 -9.80 -7.45
C LEU A 128 0.95 -10.93 -8.45
N SER A 129 0.62 -10.65 -9.71
CA SER A 129 1.05 -11.47 -10.83
C SER A 129 2.57 -11.59 -10.89
N VAL A 130 3.06 -12.67 -11.51
CA VAL A 130 4.50 -12.94 -11.66
C VAL A 130 5.21 -11.79 -12.37
N GLN A 131 4.53 -11.17 -13.34
CA GLN A 131 5.03 -10.05 -14.13
C GLN A 131 5.19 -8.79 -13.28
N ASP A 132 4.15 -8.42 -12.52
CA ASP A 132 4.18 -7.20 -11.70
C ASP A 132 5.12 -7.35 -10.51
N TYR A 133 5.19 -8.54 -9.92
CA TYR A 133 6.19 -8.83 -8.90
C TYR A 133 7.62 -8.72 -9.47
N ALA A 134 7.88 -9.20 -10.68
CA ALA A 134 9.18 -9.06 -11.32
C ALA A 134 9.54 -7.60 -11.63
N LEU A 135 8.55 -6.79 -12.04
CA LEU A 135 8.71 -5.34 -12.21
C LEU A 135 9.12 -4.68 -10.88
N LEU A 136 8.45 -5.01 -9.78
CA LEU A 136 8.79 -4.48 -8.46
C LEU A 136 10.19 -4.92 -8.01
N ARG A 137 10.61 -6.16 -8.31
CA ARG A 137 11.99 -6.61 -8.02
C ARG A 137 13.05 -5.82 -8.77
N THR A 138 12.72 -5.33 -9.97
CA THR A 138 13.63 -4.48 -10.75
C THR A 138 13.74 -3.09 -10.12
N LYS A 139 12.64 -2.56 -9.56
CA LYS A 139 12.62 -1.27 -8.87
C LYS A 139 13.24 -1.34 -7.46
N TYR A 140 13.06 -2.46 -6.77
CA TYR A 140 13.44 -2.67 -5.36
C TYR A 140 14.38 -3.87 -5.13
N PRO A 141 15.51 -3.99 -5.86
CA PRO A 141 16.37 -5.18 -5.83
C PRO A 141 16.92 -5.57 -4.45
N TYR A 142 17.06 -4.62 -3.52
CA TYR A 142 17.60 -4.91 -2.18
C TYR A 142 16.57 -5.44 -1.17
N HIS A 143 15.29 -5.42 -1.53
CA HIS A 143 14.20 -5.76 -0.59
C HIS A 143 13.22 -6.82 -1.14
N LEU A 144 13.29 -7.19 -2.43
CA LEU A 144 12.37 -8.14 -3.08
C LEU A 144 13.04 -9.31 -3.83
#